data_AF-A0A093BDC4-F1
#
_entry.id   AF-A0A093BDC4-F1
#
_cell.length_a   1.000
_cell.length_b   1.000
_cell.length_c   1.000
_cell.angle_alpha   90.00
_cell.angle_beta   90.00
_cell.angle_gamma   90.00
#
_symmetry.space_group_name_H-M   'P 1'
#
loop_
_entity.id
_entity.type
_entity.pdbx_description
1 polymer ?
#
loop_
_entity_poly.entity_id
_entity_poly.type
_entity_poly.pdbx_seq_one_letter_code
_entity_poly.pdbx_strand_id
1 'polypeptide(L)' 'PGHVAEIYLVHLHASVYALFHRLYGMYPCNFVSFLRSHYSMKENLGTFEEVVKPMMEHVRIHPELVTGSKDHELDPRR' A
#
# COMPACT_ATOMS: atom_id res chain seq x y z
N PRO A 1 -5.47 -27.18 -18.39
CA PRO A 1 -5.53 -26.32 -17.18
C PRO A 1 -4.58 -25.12 -17.30
N GLY A 2 -5.15 -23.91 -17.40
CA GLY A 2 -4.59 -22.66 -16.88
C GLY A 2 -3.28 -22.11 -17.45
N HIS A 3 -3.20 -21.78 -18.75
CA HIS A 3 -2.25 -20.75 -19.17
C HIS A 3 -2.91 -19.38 -18.96
N VAL A 4 -2.78 -18.82 -17.76
CA VAL A 4 -2.95 -17.37 -17.60
C VAL A 4 -1.83 -16.76 -18.44
N ALA A 5 -2.17 -16.03 -19.50
CA ALA A 5 -1.16 -15.40 -20.34
C ALA A 5 -0.27 -14.51 -19.46
N GLU A 6 1.04 -14.66 -19.54
CA GLU A 6 2.03 -13.98 -18.69
C GLU A 6 1.81 -12.46 -18.63
N ILE A 7 1.28 -11.89 -19.71
CA ILE A 7 0.90 -10.49 -19.81
C ILE A 7 -0.09 -10.05 -18.71
N TYR A 8 -1.01 -10.92 -18.30
CA TYR A 8 -1.94 -10.62 -17.21
C TYR A 8 -1.24 -10.52 -15.86
N LEU A 9 -0.20 -11.33 -15.61
CA LEU A 9 0.60 -11.27 -14.39
C LEU A 9 1.40 -9.96 -14.33
N VAL A 10 1.96 -9.52 -15.46
CA VAL A 10 2.66 -8.23 -15.56
C VAL A 10 1.70 -7.08 -15.28
N HIS A 11 0.52 -7.07 -15.89
CA HIS A 11 -0.48 -6.03 -15.66
C HIS A 11 -0.99 -6.02 -14.22
N LEU A 12 -1.18 -7.20 -13.61
CA LEU A 12 -1.56 -7.30 -12.21
C LEU A 12 -0.49 -6.70 -11.31
N HIS A 13 0.77 -7.09 -11.50
CA HIS A 13 1.89 -6.58 -10.73
C HIS A 13 2.00 -5.04 -10.84
N ALA A 14 1.98 -4.52 -12.07
CA ALA A 14 2.02 -3.08 -12.32
C ALA A 14 0.83 -2.34 -11.67
N SER A 15 -0.37 -2.93 -11.72
CA SER A 15 -1.58 -2.34 -11.13
C SER A 15 -1.52 -2.31 -9.60
N VAL A 16 -0.98 -3.35 -8.97
CA VAL A 16 -0.78 -3.41 -7.51
C VAL A 16 0.22 -2.34 -7.06
N TYR A 17 1.35 -2.19 -7.77
CA TYR A 17 2.33 -1.12 -7.50
C TYR A 17 1.72 0.26 -7.69
N ALA A 18 1.01 0.49 -8.79
CA ALA A 18 0.34 1.75 -9.05
C ALA A 18 -0.68 2.10 -7.95
N LEU A 19 -1.46 1.11 -7.51
CA LEU A 19 -2.41 1.26 -6.42
C LEU A 19 -1.70 1.62 -5.10
N PHE A 20 -0.64 0.89 -4.74
CA PHE A 20 0.15 1.18 -3.55
C PHE A 20 0.66 2.63 -3.55
N HIS A 21 1.29 3.06 -4.64
CA HIS A 21 1.81 4.42 -4.75
C HIS A 21 0.71 5.48 -4.70
N ARG A 22 -0.44 5.23 -5.32
CA ARG A 22 -1.58 6.16 -5.29
C ARG A 22 -2.13 6.31 -3.87
N LEU A 23 -2.32 5.20 -3.15
CA LEU A 23 -2.81 5.22 -1.77
C LEU A 23 -1.78 5.83 -0.83
N TYR A 24 -0.49 5.48 -0.93
CA TYR A 24 0.56 6.04 -0.09
C TYR A 24 0.79 7.53 -0.34
N GLY A 25 0.67 7.99 -1.59
CA GLY A 25 0.85 9.40 -1.94
C GLY A 25 -0.36 10.28 -1.64
N MET A 26 -1.59 9.75 -1.71
CA MET A 26 -2.81 10.54 -1.46
C MET A 26 -3.39 10.36 -0.07
N TYR A 27 -3.18 9.20 0.55
CA TYR A 27 -3.75 8.84 1.85
C TYR A 27 -2.73 8.11 2.76
N PRO A 28 -1.51 8.65 2.95
CA PRO A 28 -0.45 8.01 3.72
C PRO A 28 -0.86 7.56 5.13
N CYS A 29 -1.55 8.41 5.90
CA CYS A 29 -1.93 8.17 7.29
C CYS A 29 -2.97 7.04 7.42
N ASN A 30 -4.06 7.12 6.65
CA ASN A 30 -5.07 6.06 6.66
C ASN A 30 -4.51 4.77 6.07
N PHE A 31 -3.74 4.84 5.00
CA PHE A 31 -3.18 3.67 4.35
C PHE A 31 -2.18 2.93 5.26
N VAL A 32 -1.19 3.62 5.84
CA VAL A 32 -0.25 3.00 6.78
C VAL A 32 -0.98 2.43 8.01
N SER A 33 -2.02 3.11 8.48
CA SER A 33 -2.85 2.54 9.55
C SER A 33 -3.51 1.23 9.15
N PHE A 34 -4.08 1.17 7.95
CA PHE A 34 -4.69 -0.05 7.43
C PHE A 34 -3.66 -1.17 7.35
N LEU A 35 -2.49 -0.90 6.77
CA LEU A 35 -1.40 -1.87 6.66
C LEU A 35 -1.04 -2.43 8.04
N ARG A 36 -0.87 -1.56 9.04
CA ARG A 36 -0.57 -1.98 10.41
C ARG A 36 -1.66 -2.86 11.01
N SER A 37 -2.94 -2.51 10.83
CA SER A 37 -4.05 -3.31 11.38
C SER A 37 -4.22 -4.65 10.68
N HIS A 38 -4.02 -4.70 9.36
CA HIS A 38 -4.31 -5.89 8.56
C HIS A 38 -3.15 -6.89 8.59
N TYR A 39 -1.91 -6.40 8.48
CA TYR A 39 -0.71 -7.23 8.38
C TYR A 39 -0.04 -7.54 9.73
N SER A 40 -0.56 -7.01 10.84
CA SER A 40 -0.18 -7.48 12.18
C SER A 40 -0.76 -8.84 12.54
N MET A 41 -1.79 -9.30 11.80
CA MET A 41 -2.35 -10.64 11.95
C MET A 41 -1.38 -11.67 11.32
N LYS A 42 -1.02 -12.72 12.07
CA LYS A 42 -0.02 -13.72 11.63
C LYS A 42 -0.34 -14.35 10.27
N GLU A 43 -1.62 -14.54 9.97
CA GLU A 43 -2.11 -15.09 8.70
C GLU A 43 -1.77 -14.22 7.48
N ASN A 44 -1.62 -12.90 7.66
CA ASN A 44 -1.32 -11.96 6.58
C ASN A 44 0.16 -11.57 6.51
N LEU A 45 0.97 -11.96 7.50
CA LEU A 45 2.37 -11.54 7.60
C LEU A 45 3.20 -12.01 6.41
N GLY A 46 2.93 -13.20 5.87
CA GLY A 46 3.59 -13.70 4.65
C GLY A 46 3.35 -12.79 3.45
N THR A 47 2.09 -12.40 3.23
CA THR A 47 1.70 -11.45 2.17
C THR A 47 2.37 -10.09 2.36
N PHE A 48 2.54 -9.63 3.61
CA PHE A 48 3.27 -8.40 3.89
C PHE A 48 4.73 -8.50 3.46
N GLU A 49 5.46 -9.52 3.91
CA GLU A 49 6.87 -9.75 3.61
C GLU A 49 7.13 -9.88 2.10
N GLU A 50 6.26 -10.60 1.38
CA GLU A 50 6.47 -10.89 -0.04
C GLU A 50 6.01 -9.79 -0.99
N VAL A 51 4.93 -9.08 -0.65
CA VAL A 51 4.27 -8.13 -1.57
C VAL A 51 4.41 -6.69 -1.11
N VAL A 52 4.06 -6.39 0.14
CA VAL A 52 3.93 -5.00 0.61
C VAL A 52 5.27 -4.42 1.03
N LYS A 53 6.09 -5.19 1.75
CA LYS A 53 7.40 -4.76 2.26
C LYS A 53 8.34 -4.29 1.14
N PRO A 54 8.49 -5.00 0.00
CA PRO A 54 9.27 -4.50 -1.12
C PRO A 54 8.80 -3.14 -1.60
N MET A 55 7.48 -2.91 -1.71
CA MET A 55 6.96 -1.59 -2.11
C MET A 55 7.26 -0.50 -1.07
N MET A 56 7.18 -0.83 0.23
CA MET A 56 7.50 0.09 1.33
C MET A 56 8.98 0.48 1.37
N GLU A 57 9.89 -0.45 1.09
CA GLU A 57 11.34 -0.20 1.08
C GLU A 57 11.77 0.78 -0.02
N HIS A 58 10.98 0.91 -1.09
CA HIS A 58 11.28 1.81 -2.22
C HIS A 58 10.66 3.20 -2.08
N VAL A 59 9.75 3.44 -1.12
CA VAL A 59 9.14 4.76 -0.91
C VAL A 59 9.84 5.53 0.22
N ARG A 60 9.94 6.84 0.03
CA ARG A 60 10.40 7.76 1.09
C ARG A 60 9.27 7.96 2.10
N ILE A 61 9.63 8.27 3.34
CA ILE A 61 8.66 8.65 4.38
C ILE A 61 7.84 9.85 3.88
N HIS A 62 6.52 9.68 3.81
CA HIS A 62 5.62 10.76 3.46
C HIS A 62 5.58 11.82 4.57
N PRO A 63 5.74 13.12 4.28
CA PRO A 63 5.80 14.18 5.30
C PRO A 63 4.56 14.23 6.22
N GLU A 64 3.37 13.99 5.66
CA GLU A 64 2.12 13.96 6.44
C GLU A 64 2.09 12.85 7.51
N LEU A 65 2.94 11.82 7.45
CA LEU A 65 3.05 10.85 8.54
C LEU A 65 3.69 11.45 9.81
N VAL A 66 4.40 12.58 9.67
CA VAL A 66 5.04 13.28 10.79
C VAL A 66 4.10 14.29 11.42
N THR A 67 3.36 15.04 10.60
CA THR A 67 2.56 16.20 11.04
C THR A 67 1.06 16.00 10.94
N GLY A 68 0.61 15.01 10.18
CA GLY A 68 -0.78 14.75 9.86
C GLY A 68 -1.43 13.72 10.77
N SER A 69 -2.73 13.53 10.56
CA SER A 69 -3.54 12.51 11.23
C SER A 69 -4.53 11.90 10.23
N LYS A 70 -5.12 10.77 10.59
CA LYS A 70 -6.12 10.10 9.75
C LYS A 70 -7.35 10.96 9.49
N ASP A 71 -7.77 11.71 10.51
CA ASP A 71 -8.98 12.54 10.41
C ASP A 71 -8.72 13.77 9.54
N HIS A 72 -7.56 14.41 9.68
CA HIS A 72 -7.17 15.55 8.85
C HIS A 72 -6.97 15.16 7.38
N GLU A 73 -6.46 13.96 7.13
CA GLU A 73 -6.25 13.44 5.78
C GLU A 73 -7.55 13.34 4.95
N LEU A 74 -8.69 13.16 5.62
CA LEU A 74 -10.01 13.05 5.01
C LEU A 74 -10.78 14.38 5.02
N ASP A 75 -10.21 15.46 5.56
CA ASP A 75 -10.84 16.78 5.52
C ASP A 75 -10.94 17.23 4.05
N PRO A 76 -12.14 17.56 3.54
CA PRO A 76 -12.32 18.06 2.17
C PRO A 76 -11.55 19.35 1.85
N ARG A 77 -11.01 20.04 2.86
CA ARG A 77 -10.25 21.29 2.74
C ARG A 77 -8.73 21.10 2.67
N ARG A 78 -8.26 19.84 2.66
CA ARG A 78 -6.85 19.46 2.53
C ARG A 78 -6.28 19.75 1.14
#